data_AF-A0A6B0V0D0-F1
#
_entry.id   AF-A0A6B0V0D0-F1
#
_cell.length_a   1.000
_cell.length_b   1.000
_cell.length_c   1.000
_cell.angle_alpha   90.00
_cell.angle_beta   90.00
_cell.angle_gamma   90.00
#
_symmetry.space_group_name_H-M   'P 1'
#
loop_
_entity.id
_entity.type
_entity.pdbx_description
1 polymer ?
#
loop_
_entity_poly.entity_id
_entity_poly.type
_entity_poly.pdbx_seq_one_letter_code
_entity_poly.pdbx_strand_id
1 'polypeptide(L)'
;SCWSPPGRPLSVRLIWNPAQTSLPGNEAAHTSARGLTDRALDPAPSGMEFRTARDRMVIFHEITNHYRLRRRTYPPPHPSLPRAQATTWPQLQINSYPNPVLYSHIHPGLFTPSCALCHGKADLTHIICNCPKDHWSDGPGIATLGQWEATLLSSDPVLQDSVAQRAEWVAGVHELLATRRG
;
A
#
# COMPACT_ATOMS: atom_id res chain seq x y z
N SER A 1 33.81 22.73 -4.79
CA SER A 1 32.83 22.75 -5.89
C SER A 1 31.52 23.30 -5.34
N CYS A 2 31.11 24.49 -5.79
CA CYS A 2 29.94 25.19 -5.28
C CYS A 2 28.65 24.63 -5.92
N TRP A 3 27.69 24.25 -5.09
CA TRP A 3 26.34 23.90 -5.50
C TRP A 3 25.64 25.13 -6.11
N SER A 4 25.11 24.99 -7.32
CA SER A 4 24.17 25.97 -7.90
C SER A 4 22.74 25.55 -7.53
N PRO A 5 21.84 26.49 -7.19
CA PRO A 5 20.45 26.16 -6.91
C PRO A 5 19.76 25.69 -8.20
N PRO A 6 18.81 24.73 -8.14
CA PRO A 6 18.05 24.34 -9.31
C PRO A 6 17.27 25.54 -9.86
N GLY A 7 17.36 25.74 -11.18
CA GLY A 7 16.62 26.79 -11.88
C GLY A 7 15.11 26.69 -11.64
N ARG A 8 14.42 27.79 -11.96
CA ARG A 8 12.96 27.96 -11.83
C ARG A 8 12.21 26.68 -12.23
N PRO A 9 11.29 26.15 -11.39
CA PRO A 9 10.57 24.93 -11.72
C PRO A 9 9.82 25.13 -13.04
N LEU A 10 10.10 24.25 -14.00
CA LEU A 10 9.42 24.25 -15.29
C LEU A 10 7.93 23.99 -15.02
N SER A 11 7.07 24.89 -15.50
CA SER A 11 5.64 24.64 -15.50
C SER A 11 5.37 23.54 -16.52
N VAL A 12 4.96 22.37 -16.04
CA VAL A 12 4.61 21.22 -16.88
C VAL A 12 3.09 21.05 -16.86
N ARG A 13 2.48 20.99 -18.05
CA ARG A 13 1.06 20.67 -18.21
C ARG A 13 0.92 19.18 -18.49
N LEU A 14 0.21 18.46 -17.61
CA LEU A 14 -0.14 17.06 -17.81
C LEU A 14 -1.42 16.95 -18.64
N ILE A 15 -1.39 16.12 -19.69
CA ILE A 15 -2.55 15.78 -20.52
C ILE A 15 -2.71 14.26 -20.45
N TRP A 16 -3.83 13.78 -19.92
CA TRP A 16 -4.15 12.36 -19.88
C TRP A 16 -4.96 11.97 -21.11
N ASN A 17 -4.50 10.93 -21.82
CA ASN A 17 -5.20 10.35 -22.96
C ASN A 17 -5.48 8.87 -22.67
N PRO A 18 -6.63 8.31 -23.08
CA PRO A 18 -6.93 6.89 -22.91
C PRO A 18 -5.89 6.00 -23.58
N ALA A 19 -5.57 4.87 -22.93
CA ALA A 19 -4.71 3.85 -23.51
C ALA A 19 -5.30 3.33 -24.83
N GLN A 20 -4.45 3.09 -25.84
CA GLN A 20 -4.81 2.60 -27.18
C GLN A 20 -5.56 3.60 -28.09
N THR A 21 -5.63 4.88 -27.71
CA THR A 21 -5.89 5.92 -28.71
C THR A 21 -4.66 6.00 -29.60
N SER A 22 -4.82 5.80 -30.91
CA SER A 22 -3.75 5.75 -31.93
C SER A 22 -3.09 7.12 -32.19
N LEU A 23 -2.77 7.84 -31.12
CA LEU A 23 -2.01 9.07 -31.14
C LEU A 23 -0.55 8.71 -31.47
N PRO A 24 0.05 9.30 -32.52
CA PRO A 24 1.40 8.97 -32.94
C PRO A 24 2.44 9.05 -31.81
N GLY A 25 2.32 10.02 -30.91
CA GLY A 25 3.21 10.16 -29.75
C GLY A 25 3.08 9.05 -28.72
N ASN A 26 1.85 8.55 -28.47
CA ASN A 26 1.61 7.43 -27.57
C ASN A 26 2.18 6.14 -28.16
N GLU A 27 1.98 5.91 -29.45
CA GLU A 27 2.51 4.72 -30.13
C GLU A 27 4.04 4.73 -30.18
N ALA A 28 4.66 5.85 -30.53
CA ALA A 28 6.11 5.98 -30.54
C ALA A 28 6.72 5.75 -29.15
N ALA A 29 6.10 6.31 -28.10
CA ALA A 29 6.50 6.07 -26.72
C ALA A 29 6.28 4.59 -26.32
N HIS A 30 5.17 3.98 -26.73
CA HIS A 30 4.87 2.57 -26.48
C HIS A 30 5.91 1.66 -27.13
N THR A 31 6.22 1.84 -28.41
CA THR A 31 7.23 1.08 -29.14
C THR A 31 8.62 1.26 -28.52
N SER A 32 9.00 2.48 -28.15
CA SER A 32 10.28 2.76 -27.49
C SER A 32 10.37 2.05 -26.14
N ALA A 33 9.33 2.14 -25.31
CA ALA A 33 9.27 1.44 -24.03
C ALA A 33 9.33 -0.09 -24.20
N ARG A 34 8.64 -0.63 -25.21
CA ARG A 34 8.69 -2.07 -25.53
C ARG A 34 10.07 -2.52 -25.99
N GLY A 35 10.77 -1.70 -26.79
CA GLY A 35 12.14 -1.97 -27.21
C GLY A 35 13.16 -1.90 -26.06
N LEU A 36 12.91 -1.08 -25.04
CA LEU A 36 13.72 -1.00 -23.82
C LEU A 36 13.43 -2.12 -22.82
N THR A 37 12.25 -2.73 -22.89
CA THR A 37 11.92 -3.85 -22.00
C THR A 37 12.53 -5.11 -22.61
N ASP A 38 13.75 -5.46 -22.20
CA ASP A 38 14.37 -6.71 -22.63
C ASP A 38 13.54 -7.89 -22.11
N ARG A 39 12.78 -8.50 -23.02
CA ARG A 39 12.00 -9.72 -22.77
C ARG A 39 12.68 -10.95 -23.36
N ALA A 40 13.81 -10.77 -24.04
CA ALA A 40 14.65 -11.88 -24.38
C ALA A 40 15.39 -12.25 -23.09
N LEU A 41 14.97 -13.33 -22.44
CA LEU A 41 15.87 -14.03 -21.54
C LEU A 41 17.13 -14.32 -22.36
N ASP A 42 18.29 -13.84 -21.89
CA ASP A 42 19.58 -14.30 -22.42
C ASP A 42 19.52 -15.83 -22.55
N PRO A 43 19.91 -16.41 -23.70
CA PRO A 43 20.03 -17.86 -23.79
C PRO A 43 20.92 -18.31 -22.64
N ALA A 44 20.36 -19.13 -21.75
CA ALA A 44 21.03 -19.53 -20.52
C ALA A 44 22.46 -20.01 -20.85
N PRO A 45 23.50 -19.58 -20.10
CA PRO A 45 24.86 -20.02 -20.37
C PRO A 45 24.91 -21.55 -20.35
N SER A 46 25.30 -22.13 -21.49
CA SER A 46 25.61 -23.55 -21.65
C SER A 46 26.68 -23.92 -20.63
N GLY A 47 26.28 -24.46 -19.48
CA GLY A 47 27.20 -24.82 -18.41
C GLY A 47 26.60 -24.84 -17.01
N MET A 48 25.40 -24.30 -16.80
CA MET A 48 24.74 -24.47 -15.50
C MET A 48 24.17 -25.88 -15.41
N GLU A 49 24.88 -26.74 -14.67
CA GLU A 49 24.44 -28.06 -14.24
C GLU A 49 22.94 -28.06 -13.99
N PHE A 50 22.29 -29.04 -14.58
CA PHE A 50 20.86 -29.25 -14.51
C PHE A 50 20.48 -29.41 -13.04
N ARG A 51 20.20 -28.30 -12.34
CA ARG A 51 19.42 -28.29 -11.10
C ARG A 51 18.25 -29.20 -11.41
N THR A 52 18.25 -30.37 -10.75
CA THR A 52 17.36 -31.48 -11.09
C THR A 52 15.96 -30.96 -11.32
N ALA A 53 15.22 -31.52 -12.28
CA ALA A 53 13.91 -31.01 -12.73
C ALA A 53 12.91 -30.67 -11.60
N ARG A 54 13.13 -31.15 -10.37
CA ARG A 54 12.42 -30.78 -9.14
C ARG A 54 12.57 -29.32 -8.69
N ASP A 55 13.61 -28.62 -9.12
CA ASP A 55 13.90 -27.23 -8.70
C ASP A 55 13.58 -26.19 -9.78
N ARG A 56 13.01 -26.65 -10.91
CA ARG A 56 12.49 -25.77 -11.96
C ARG A 56 11.01 -25.54 -11.70
N MET A 57 10.65 -24.30 -11.38
CA MET A 57 9.25 -23.88 -11.34
C MET A 57 8.70 -23.89 -12.78
N VAL A 58 8.01 -24.96 -13.14
CA VAL A 58 7.50 -25.18 -14.50
C VAL A 58 6.00 -24.97 -14.59
N ILE A 59 5.28 -25.03 -13.46
CA ILE A 59 3.84 -24.83 -13.42
C ILE A 59 3.53 -23.35 -13.14
N PHE A 60 2.55 -22.79 -13.85
CA PHE A 60 2.14 -21.38 -13.71
C PHE A 60 1.92 -20.94 -12.26
N HIS A 61 1.30 -21.80 -11.44
CA HIS A 61 1.09 -21.54 -10.01
C HIS A 61 2.40 -21.39 -9.23
N GLU A 62 3.42 -22.21 -9.52
CA GLU A 62 4.72 -22.16 -8.85
C GLU A 62 5.48 -20.88 -9.22
N ILE A 63 5.48 -20.55 -10.52
CA ILE A 63 6.10 -19.31 -11.04
C ILE A 63 5.46 -18.09 -10.39
N THR A 64 4.12 -18.02 -10.40
CA THR A 64 3.40 -16.88 -9.82
C THR A 64 3.59 -16.81 -8.31
N ASN A 65 3.52 -17.93 -7.58
CA ASN A 65 3.78 -17.95 -6.14
C ASN A 65 5.19 -17.50 -5.79
N HIS A 66 6.21 -17.96 -6.53
CA HIS A 66 7.58 -17.54 -6.29
C HIS A 66 7.74 -16.02 -6.40
N TYR A 67 7.23 -15.44 -7.49
CA TYR A 67 7.29 -14.00 -7.66
C TYR A 67 6.42 -13.23 -6.67
N ARG A 68 5.29 -13.80 -6.23
CA ARG A 68 4.42 -13.20 -5.20
C ARG A 68 5.11 -13.21 -3.84
N LEU A 69 5.63 -14.36 -3.41
CA LEU A 69 6.31 -14.53 -2.13
C LEU A 69 7.62 -13.73 -2.08
N ARG A 70 8.38 -13.70 -3.16
CA ARG A 70 9.61 -12.91 -3.26
C ARG A 70 9.38 -11.40 -3.15
N ARG A 71 8.22 -10.91 -3.60
CA ARG A 71 7.81 -9.50 -3.49
C ARG A 71 7.05 -9.17 -2.21
N ARG A 72 6.76 -10.18 -1.38
CA ARG A 72 5.95 -9.99 -0.18
C ARG A 72 6.80 -9.38 0.93
N THR A 73 6.63 -8.09 1.17
CA THR A 73 7.27 -7.39 2.30
C THR A 73 6.49 -7.59 3.60
N TYR A 74 5.17 -7.50 3.54
CA TYR A 74 4.30 -7.60 4.71
C TYR A 74 3.78 -9.03 4.94
N PRO A 75 3.69 -9.51 6.19
CA PRO A 75 3.12 -10.82 6.48
C PRO A 75 1.61 -10.84 6.19
N PRO A 76 1.04 -12.00 5.86
CA PRO A 76 -0.39 -12.13 5.66
C PRO A 76 -1.14 -11.98 7.00
N PRO A 77 -2.46 -11.74 6.96
CA PRO A 77 -3.29 -11.85 8.14
C PRO A 77 -3.18 -13.26 8.73
N HIS A 78 -3.13 -13.35 10.06
CA HIS A 78 -3.05 -14.62 10.76
C HIS A 78 -4.34 -15.45 10.53
N PRO A 79 -4.26 -16.77 10.29
CA PRO A 79 -5.43 -17.59 9.97
C PRO A 79 -6.54 -17.62 11.04
N SER A 80 -6.20 -17.29 12.28
CA SER A 80 -7.17 -17.22 13.39
C SER A 80 -7.99 -15.93 13.42
N LEU A 81 -7.66 -14.93 12.60
CA LEU A 81 -8.38 -13.67 12.59
C LEU A 81 -9.79 -13.86 11.99
N PRO A 82 -10.83 -13.25 12.60
CA PRO A 82 -12.10 -13.02 11.97
C PRO A 82 -11.97 -12.44 10.56
N ARG A 83 -12.88 -12.81 9.67
CA ARG A 83 -12.84 -12.38 8.25
C ARG A 83 -12.77 -10.85 8.07
N ALA A 84 -13.47 -10.09 8.92
CA ALA A 84 -13.46 -8.63 8.88
C ALA A 84 -12.04 -8.10 9.13
N GLN A 85 -11.43 -8.50 10.23
CA GLN A 85 -10.07 -8.11 10.61
C GLN A 85 -9.00 -8.62 9.64
N ALA A 86 -9.16 -9.84 9.12
CA ALA A 86 -8.29 -10.38 8.08
C ALA A 86 -8.35 -9.56 6.78
N THR A 87 -9.42 -8.78 6.57
CA THR A 87 -9.54 -7.82 5.46
C THR A 87 -8.95 -6.45 5.84
N THR A 88 -9.21 -5.99 7.07
CA THR A 88 -8.68 -4.75 7.63
C THR A 88 -7.15 -4.75 7.67
N TRP A 89 -6.52 -5.86 8.07
CA TRP A 89 -5.08 -5.94 8.28
C TRP A 89 -4.25 -5.62 7.02
N PRO A 90 -4.48 -6.26 5.84
CA PRO A 90 -3.80 -5.87 4.61
C PRO A 90 -4.04 -4.41 4.21
N GLN A 91 -5.23 -3.86 4.49
CA GLN A 91 -5.54 -2.47 4.15
C GLN A 91 -4.67 -1.49 4.94
N LEU A 92 -4.41 -1.78 6.21
CA LEU A 92 -3.49 -1.02 7.07
C LEU A 92 -2.05 -1.10 6.55
N GLN A 93 -1.60 -2.30 6.17
CA GLN A 93 -0.25 -2.54 5.66
C GLN A 93 0.09 -1.71 4.42
N ILE A 94 -0.88 -1.49 3.53
CA ILE A 94 -0.68 -0.73 2.29
C ILE A 94 -1.24 0.71 2.38
N ASN A 95 -1.56 1.20 3.58
CA ASN A 95 -2.11 2.53 3.82
C ASN A 95 -3.36 2.86 2.96
N SER A 96 -4.22 1.84 2.76
CA SER A 96 -5.48 1.95 2.01
C SER A 96 -6.72 1.90 2.90
N TYR A 97 -6.54 1.70 4.21
CA TYR A 97 -7.64 1.71 5.15
C TYR A 97 -8.32 3.10 5.20
N PRO A 98 -9.66 3.16 5.33
CA PRO A 98 -10.40 4.42 5.38
C PRO A 98 -9.83 5.39 6.43
N ASN A 99 -9.59 6.64 6.00
CA ASN A 99 -9.23 7.76 6.88
C ASN A 99 -9.78 9.07 6.30
N PRO A 100 -10.04 10.11 7.12
CA PRO A 100 -10.70 11.32 6.65
C PRO A 100 -9.89 12.08 5.59
N VAL A 101 -8.55 12.09 5.67
CA VAL A 101 -7.70 12.67 4.62
C VAL A 101 -7.93 11.97 3.28
N LEU A 102 -7.84 10.63 3.24
CA LEU A 102 -8.06 9.85 2.02
C LEU A 102 -9.47 10.12 1.44
N TYR A 103 -10.50 10.09 2.28
CA TYR A 103 -11.88 10.30 1.82
C TYR A 103 -12.16 11.74 1.39
N SER A 104 -11.50 12.74 1.98
CA SER A 104 -11.61 14.12 1.52
C SER A 104 -11.05 14.31 0.10
N HIS A 105 -10.08 13.49 -0.30
CA HIS A 105 -9.55 13.47 -1.67
C HIS A 105 -10.47 12.74 -2.65
N ILE A 106 -11.11 11.65 -2.22
CA ILE A 106 -12.00 10.84 -3.08
C ILE A 106 -13.38 11.50 -3.23
N HIS A 107 -13.91 12.08 -2.15
CA HIS A 107 -15.22 12.70 -2.07
C HIS A 107 -15.13 14.11 -1.47
N PRO A 108 -14.58 15.09 -2.20
CA PRO A 108 -14.46 16.46 -1.71
C PRO A 108 -15.83 17.03 -1.33
N GLY A 109 -15.90 17.70 -0.18
CA GLY A 109 -17.13 18.32 0.34
C GLY A 109 -18.04 17.40 1.17
N LEU A 110 -17.91 16.07 1.04
CA LEU A 110 -18.60 15.11 1.92
C LEU A 110 -17.80 14.79 3.18
N PHE A 111 -16.47 14.77 3.07
CA PHE A 111 -15.58 14.48 4.19
C PHE A 111 -14.62 15.63 4.45
N THR A 112 -14.37 15.91 5.72
CA THR A 112 -13.34 16.86 6.16
C THR A 112 -12.04 16.10 6.45
N PRO A 113 -10.86 16.64 6.10
CA PRO A 113 -9.57 15.99 6.38
C PRO A 113 -9.14 16.10 7.86
N SER A 114 -10.06 16.48 8.74
CA SER A 114 -9.80 16.80 10.15
C SER A 114 -10.23 15.67 11.07
N CYS A 115 -9.50 15.49 12.16
CA CYS A 115 -9.81 14.51 13.20
C CYS A 115 -11.05 14.96 13.98
N ALA A 116 -12.01 14.05 14.19
CA ALA A 116 -13.21 14.35 14.96
C ALA A 116 -12.92 14.67 16.45
N LEU A 117 -11.76 14.24 16.96
CA LEU A 117 -11.41 14.37 18.38
C LEU A 117 -10.54 15.59 18.68
N CYS A 118 -9.50 15.82 17.86
CA CYS A 118 -8.52 16.89 18.11
C CYS A 118 -8.49 17.97 17.03
N HIS A 119 -9.27 17.83 15.95
CA HIS A 119 -9.33 18.72 14.78
C HIS A 119 -8.02 18.87 13.98
N GLY A 120 -6.96 18.12 14.33
CA GLY A 120 -5.74 18.01 13.54
C GLY A 120 -5.95 17.26 12.22
N LYS A 121 -4.91 17.18 11.38
CA LYS A 121 -4.96 16.42 10.13
C LYS A 121 -5.15 14.92 10.43
N ALA A 122 -6.24 14.33 9.94
CA ALA A 122 -6.59 12.94 10.20
C ALA A 122 -6.11 12.00 9.09
N ASP A 123 -4.80 11.79 9.02
CA ASP A 123 -4.24 10.66 8.29
C ASP A 123 -4.36 9.36 9.11
N LEU A 124 -4.08 8.22 8.47
CA LEU A 124 -4.23 6.90 9.10
C LEU A 124 -3.40 6.77 10.38
N THR A 125 -2.15 7.23 10.37
CA THR A 125 -1.26 7.18 11.54
C THR A 125 -1.75 8.05 12.68
N HIS A 126 -2.28 9.23 12.37
CA HIS A 126 -2.85 10.14 13.34
C HIS A 126 -4.03 9.50 14.07
N ILE A 127 -4.99 8.99 13.32
CA ILE A 127 -6.24 8.49 13.93
C ILE A 127 -5.99 7.19 14.70
N ILE A 128 -5.11 6.30 14.25
CA ILE A 128 -4.88 5.03 14.96
C ILE A 128 -4.02 5.23 16.20
N CYS A 129 -2.92 5.99 16.10
CA CYS A 129 -1.85 5.98 17.12
C CYS A 129 -1.50 7.35 17.70
N ASN A 130 -1.53 8.42 16.89
CA ASN A 130 -0.90 9.69 17.25
C ASN A 130 -1.90 10.81 17.63
N CYS A 131 -3.17 10.47 17.88
CA CYS A 131 -4.16 11.46 18.29
C CYS A 131 -3.89 11.91 19.74
N PRO A 132 -3.66 13.21 20.01
CA PRO A 132 -3.39 13.70 21.38
C PRO A 132 -4.62 13.67 22.28
N LYS A 133 -5.81 13.44 21.72
CA LYS A 133 -7.08 13.36 22.46
C LYS A 133 -7.55 11.92 22.68
N ASP A 134 -6.81 10.95 22.16
CA ASP A 134 -7.17 9.55 22.23
C ASP A 134 -5.90 8.71 22.30
N HIS A 135 -5.53 8.40 23.55
CA HIS A 135 -4.39 7.57 23.86
C HIS A 135 -4.80 6.11 23.81
N TRP A 136 -4.19 5.34 22.92
CA TRP A 136 -4.36 3.90 22.88
C TRP A 136 -3.56 3.23 24.01
N SER A 137 -4.10 3.28 25.22
CA SER A 137 -3.42 2.83 26.46
C SER A 137 -3.00 1.36 26.44
N ASP A 138 -3.85 0.49 25.91
CA ASP A 138 -3.59 -0.96 25.79
C ASP A 138 -2.88 -1.33 24.47
N GLY A 139 -2.46 -0.32 23.70
CA GLY A 139 -1.80 -0.51 22.41
C GLY A 139 -0.32 -0.88 22.55
N PRO A 140 0.34 -1.25 21.45
CA PRO A 140 1.75 -1.67 21.43
C PRO A 140 2.75 -0.52 21.64
N GLY A 141 2.34 0.61 22.22
CA GLY A 141 3.23 1.74 22.51
C GLY A 141 3.81 2.43 21.27
N ILE A 142 2.98 2.65 20.24
CA ILE A 142 3.40 3.30 19.00
C ILE A 142 3.47 4.82 19.20
N ALA A 143 4.69 5.36 19.17
CA ALA A 143 4.95 6.80 19.26
C ALA A 143 5.55 7.39 17.97
N THR A 144 6.03 6.54 17.07
CA THR A 144 6.74 6.94 15.84
C THR A 144 6.24 6.17 14.62
N LEU A 145 6.48 6.73 13.43
CA LEU A 145 6.16 6.05 12.16
C LEU A 145 6.90 4.71 12.02
N GLY A 146 8.17 4.63 12.42
CA GLY A 146 8.94 3.39 12.35
C GLY A 146 8.38 2.29 13.26
N GLN A 147 7.85 2.65 14.44
CA GLN A 147 7.16 1.69 15.31
C GLN A 147 5.85 1.20 14.68
N TRP A 148 5.09 2.10 14.05
CA TRP A 148 3.89 1.73 13.30
C TRP A 148 4.21 0.73 12.17
N GLU A 149 5.24 1.01 11.36
CA GLU A 149 5.69 0.10 10.30
C GLU A 149 6.15 -1.25 10.85
N ALA A 150 6.88 -1.26 11.97
CA ALA A 150 7.30 -2.49 12.64
C ALA A 150 6.10 -3.31 13.15
N THR A 151 5.08 -2.65 13.70
CA THR A 151 3.81 -3.30 14.10
C THR A 151 3.16 -4.01 12.91
N LEU A 152 3.09 -3.35 11.75
CA LEU A 152 2.49 -3.90 10.52
C LEU A 152 3.26 -5.09 9.91
N LEU A 153 4.52 -5.30 10.32
CA LEU A 153 5.35 -6.45 9.96
C LEU A 153 5.19 -7.65 10.91
N SER A 154 4.36 -7.55 11.94
CA SER A 154 4.14 -8.65 12.87
C SER A 154 3.26 -9.75 12.30
N SER A 155 3.59 -11.00 12.63
CA SER A 155 2.75 -12.17 12.37
C SER A 155 2.01 -12.65 13.62
N ASP A 156 2.13 -11.93 14.74
CA ASP A 156 1.47 -12.27 16.00
C ASP A 156 -0.05 -12.06 15.89
N PRO A 157 -0.89 -13.09 16.06
CA PRO A 157 -2.33 -12.96 15.98
C PRO A 157 -2.92 -11.94 16.96
N VAL A 158 -2.40 -11.86 18.19
CA VAL A 158 -2.95 -10.98 19.23
C VAL A 158 -2.70 -9.52 18.85
N LEU A 159 -1.51 -9.24 18.34
CA LEU A 159 -1.18 -7.90 17.86
C LEU A 159 -2.03 -7.52 16.63
N GLN A 160 -2.14 -8.41 15.64
CA GLN A 160 -2.94 -8.11 14.45
C GLN A 160 -4.42 -7.85 14.79
N ASP A 161 -4.99 -8.66 15.68
CA ASP A 161 -6.37 -8.50 16.17
C ASP A 161 -6.56 -7.15 16.87
N SER A 162 -5.70 -6.83 17.85
CA SER A 162 -5.81 -5.56 18.60
C SER A 162 -5.68 -4.32 17.71
N VAL A 163 -4.76 -4.34 16.73
CA VAL A 163 -4.60 -3.24 15.75
C VAL A 163 -5.82 -3.14 14.83
N ALA A 164 -6.35 -4.27 14.36
CA ALA A 164 -7.53 -4.27 13.50
C ALA A 164 -8.78 -3.77 14.24
N GLN A 165 -9.00 -4.21 15.49
CA GLN A 165 -10.09 -3.71 16.34
C GLN A 165 -9.95 -2.21 16.59
N ARG A 166 -8.73 -1.74 16.88
CA ARG A 166 -8.44 -0.31 17.04
C ARG A 166 -8.84 0.46 15.79
N ALA A 167 -8.42 0.00 14.60
CA ALA A 167 -8.73 0.64 13.33
C ALA A 167 -10.25 0.71 13.08
N GLU A 168 -10.99 -0.37 13.34
CA GLU A 168 -12.45 -0.39 13.22
C GLU A 168 -13.13 0.59 14.18
N TRP A 169 -12.64 0.68 15.42
CA TRP A 169 -13.16 1.64 16.39
C TRP A 169 -12.94 3.09 15.94
N VAL A 170 -11.72 3.47 15.52
CA VAL A 170 -11.51 4.85 15.04
C VAL A 170 -12.22 5.16 13.74
N ALA A 171 -12.40 4.17 12.86
CA ALA A 171 -13.23 4.35 11.68
C ALA A 171 -14.68 4.66 12.05
N GLY A 172 -15.20 4.04 13.11
CA GLY A 172 -16.51 4.37 13.68
C GLY A 172 -16.59 5.80 14.25
N VAL A 173 -15.58 6.21 15.04
CA VAL A 173 -15.48 7.58 15.60
C VAL A 173 -15.45 8.66 14.51
N HIS A 174 -14.96 8.33 13.33
CA HIS A 174 -14.89 9.24 12.19
C HIS A 174 -15.98 9.00 11.13
N GLU A 175 -16.96 8.14 11.42
CA GLU A 175 -18.08 7.82 10.52
C GLU A 175 -17.62 7.33 9.12
N LEU A 176 -16.46 6.67 9.05
CA LEU A 176 -15.82 6.22 7.81
C LEU A 176 -16.30 4.86 7.35
N LEU A 177 -16.83 4.06 8.27
CA LEU A 177 -17.48 2.81 7.94
C LEU A 177 -18.82 3.17 7.31
N ALA A 178 -18.97 2.84 6.02
CA ALA A 178 -20.25 2.92 5.36
C ALA A 178 -21.28 2.22 6.27
N THR A 179 -22.21 3.00 6.81
CA THR A 179 -23.48 2.42 7.22
C THR A 179 -23.94 1.64 6.00
N ARG A 180 -24.06 0.31 6.12
CA ARG A 180 -24.75 -0.51 5.12
C ARG A 180 -26.18 0.02 5.06
N ARG A 181 -26.41 1.06 4.27
CA ARG A 181 -27.71 1.57 3.88
C ARG A 181 -27.78 1.31 2.39
N GLY A 182 -28.55 0.29 2.03
CA GLY A 182 -28.70 -0.26 0.69
C GLY A 182 -28.92 -1.74 0.80
#